data_AF-A0A8X8D004-F1
#
_entry.id   AF-A0A8X8D004-F1
#
_cell.length_a   1.000
_cell.length_b   1.000
_cell.length_c   1.000
_cell.angle_alpha   90.00
_cell.angle_beta   90.00
_cell.angle_gamma   90.00
#
_symmetry.space_group_name_H-M   'P 1'
#
loop_
_entity.id
_entity.type
_entity.pdbx_description
1 polymer ?
#
loop_
_entity_poly.entity_id
_entity_poly.type
_entity_poly.pdbx_seq_one_letter_code
_entity_poly.pdbx_strand_id
1 'polypeptide(L)'
;MWNRLPSDLLANIFSFLSPDSLARAKTACRYWRNCANSYPLSTAASMVRHHQAWSLPMLKIARTNPAVGVVILGPAQHGPSLHFRVYVAGGMSEAPRGAATYEPTMEVYDSEDDEWRIVGPVPVEFAVRLTVWTPNESVYSKGVLYWMTSARAYSIMGFEIRSNKWQELSVHMADKLEFATLAQLNGRLTLVGGTSGGDACVWELDERHAWCLKEKMPVELTRRILGGKASWATTKCVRGDGAICLYRDLASGMAVWREVGERGRWEWFWVEGCCSIKGKRVQNLPIKGVLIHPNLAPSCAFSKQR
;
A
#
# COMPACT_ATOMS: atom_id res chain seq x y z
N MET A 1 23.19 1.17 10.69
CA MET A 1 21.90 1.36 11.40
C MET A 1 20.73 0.90 10.52
N TRP A 2 20.53 1.49 9.34
CA TRP A 2 19.57 0.98 8.33
C TRP A 2 19.82 -0.48 7.92
N ASN A 3 21.07 -0.95 7.98
CA ASN A 3 21.43 -2.35 7.74
C ASN A 3 20.81 -3.36 8.72
N ARG A 4 20.18 -2.89 9.80
CA ARG A 4 19.45 -3.75 10.74
C ARG A 4 17.98 -3.91 10.35
N LEU A 5 17.45 -3.12 9.42
CA LEU A 5 16.09 -3.27 8.92
C LEU A 5 16.01 -4.49 7.97
N PRO A 6 14.88 -5.23 7.98
CA PRO A 6 14.61 -6.27 7.01
C PRO A 6 14.76 -5.75 5.58
N SER A 7 15.34 -6.55 4.69
CA SER A 7 15.67 -6.12 3.33
C SER A 7 14.42 -5.76 2.53
N ASP A 8 13.32 -6.47 2.75
CA ASP A 8 11.99 -6.25 2.20
C ASP A 8 11.39 -4.91 2.69
N LEU A 9 11.53 -4.56 3.97
CA LEU A 9 11.05 -3.29 4.50
C LEU A 9 11.84 -2.11 3.91
N LEU A 10 13.17 -2.23 3.82
CA LEU A 10 14.01 -1.22 3.18
C LEU A 10 13.65 -1.03 1.72
N ALA A 11 13.42 -2.13 1.03
CA ALA A 11 13.10 -2.14 -0.37
C ALA A 11 11.69 -1.55 -0.61
N ASN A 12 10.72 -1.83 0.28
CA ASN A 12 9.43 -1.14 0.36
C ASN A 12 9.62 0.37 0.54
N ILE A 13 10.37 0.81 1.56
CA ILE A 13 10.67 2.23 1.81
C ILE A 13 11.28 2.90 0.57
N PHE A 14 12.20 2.20 -0.12
CA PHE A 14 12.83 2.70 -1.34
C PHE A 14 11.87 2.78 -2.53
N SER A 15 10.80 1.99 -2.56
CA SER A 15 9.78 2.10 -3.62
C SER A 15 9.01 3.42 -3.56
N PHE A 16 8.90 4.03 -2.38
CA PHE A 16 8.27 5.33 -2.18
C PHE A 16 9.19 6.51 -2.46
N LEU A 17 10.46 6.26 -2.83
CA LEU A 17 11.42 7.32 -3.13
C LEU A 17 11.22 7.90 -4.53
N SER A 18 11.46 9.21 -4.68
CA SER A 18 11.61 9.80 -6.01
C SER A 18 12.79 9.16 -6.76
N PRO A 19 12.81 9.15 -8.11
CA PRO A 19 13.92 8.58 -8.88
C PRO A 19 15.30 9.08 -8.42
N ASP A 20 15.41 10.38 -8.13
CA ASP A 20 16.65 10.99 -7.61
C ASP A 20 17.03 10.47 -6.22
N SER A 21 16.05 10.31 -5.33
CA SER A 21 16.27 9.79 -3.98
C SER A 21 16.64 8.31 -4.01
N LEU A 22 16.05 7.53 -4.93
CA LEU A 22 16.37 6.12 -5.15
C LEU A 22 17.78 5.95 -5.73
N ALA A 23 18.18 6.75 -6.72
CA ALA A 23 19.53 6.74 -7.27
C ALA A 23 20.58 7.08 -6.20
N ARG A 24 20.28 8.03 -5.31
CA ARG A 24 21.11 8.36 -4.15
C ARG A 24 21.18 7.20 -3.14
N ALA A 25 20.06 6.54 -2.84
CA ALA A 25 20.05 5.37 -1.97
C ALA A 25 20.91 4.21 -2.55
N LYS A 26 20.83 3.96 -3.87
CA LYS A 26 21.64 2.95 -4.58
C LYS A 26 23.16 3.23 -4.57
N THR A 27 23.56 4.47 -4.34
CA THR A 27 24.98 4.87 -4.31
C THR A 27 25.55 4.92 -2.89
N ALA A 28 24.72 4.82 -1.85
CA ALA A 28 25.15 4.91 -0.45
C ALA A 28 26.00 3.70 0.01
N CYS A 29 25.53 2.46 -0.22
CA CYS A 29 26.32 1.26 0.08
C CYS A 29 25.85 0.03 -0.73
N ARG A 30 26.67 -1.04 -0.75
CA ARG A 30 26.31 -2.32 -1.41
C ARG A 30 25.02 -2.93 -0.87
N TYR A 31 24.78 -2.85 0.43
CA TYR A 31 23.55 -3.39 1.05
C TYR A 31 22.30 -2.63 0.60
N TRP A 32 22.32 -1.30 0.52
CA TRP A 32 21.18 -0.51 0.03
C TRP A 32 20.99 -0.63 -1.47
N ARG A 33 22.10 -0.70 -2.23
CA ARG A 33 22.04 -1.03 -3.65
C ARG A 33 21.37 -2.38 -3.86
N ASN A 34 21.76 -3.38 -3.06
CA ASN A 34 21.11 -4.67 -3.05
C ASN A 34 19.65 -4.48 -2.67
N CYS A 35 19.25 -3.95 -1.51
CA CYS A 35 17.84 -3.74 -1.15
C CYS A 35 17.01 -3.00 -2.23
N ALA A 36 17.55 -1.93 -2.83
CA ALA A 36 16.91 -1.18 -3.91
C ALA A 36 16.85 -1.91 -5.26
N ASN A 37 17.60 -3.01 -5.39
CA ASN A 37 17.58 -3.96 -6.51
C ASN A 37 16.92 -5.31 -6.13
N SER A 38 16.86 -5.63 -4.83
CA SER A 38 16.32 -6.82 -4.18
C SER A 38 14.84 -6.63 -3.88
N TYR A 39 14.32 -5.39 -3.95
CA TYR A 39 12.92 -5.25 -4.25
C TYR A 39 12.68 -6.00 -5.56
N PRO A 40 11.88 -7.04 -5.51
CA PRO A 40 11.27 -7.51 -6.71
C PRO A 40 10.30 -6.37 -7.11
N LEU A 41 10.48 -5.62 -8.18
CA LEU A 41 10.39 -6.12 -9.53
C LEU A 41 10.63 -7.64 -9.71
N SER A 42 9.92 -8.53 -9.01
CA SER A 42 9.74 -9.94 -9.43
C SER A 42 8.71 -9.99 -10.53
N THR A 43 8.18 -8.84 -10.92
CA THR A 43 7.68 -8.57 -12.25
C THR A 43 8.30 -7.33 -12.90
N ALA A 44 9.56 -6.99 -12.63
CA ALA A 44 10.31 -6.21 -13.65
C ALA A 44 11.85 -6.19 -13.59
N ALA A 45 12.59 -6.88 -12.71
CA ALA A 45 14.06 -6.86 -12.71
C ALA A 45 14.63 -7.94 -13.62
N SER A 46 13.81 -8.96 -13.92
CA SER A 46 13.93 -9.70 -15.18
C SER A 46 13.43 -8.90 -16.40
N MET A 47 12.75 -7.76 -16.19
CA MET A 47 12.24 -6.88 -17.26
C MET A 47 12.95 -5.52 -17.36
N VAL A 48 13.93 -5.17 -16.51
CA VAL A 48 14.67 -3.91 -16.69
C VAL A 48 15.73 -4.08 -17.79
N ARG A 49 15.99 -5.33 -18.23
CA ARG A 49 16.76 -5.60 -19.44
C ARG A 49 15.93 -5.61 -20.73
N HIS A 50 14.61 -5.50 -20.65
CA HIS A 50 13.74 -5.38 -21.81
C HIS A 50 12.65 -4.36 -21.52
N HIS A 51 12.66 -3.22 -22.21
CA HIS A 51 11.56 -2.23 -22.22
C HIS A 51 10.21 -2.85 -22.65
N GLN A 52 9.65 -3.75 -21.88
CA GLN A 52 8.34 -4.36 -22.04
C GLN A 52 7.58 -4.02 -20.77
N ALA A 53 6.91 -2.86 -20.81
CA ALA A 53 5.77 -2.66 -19.93
C ALA A 53 4.78 -3.79 -20.28
N TRP A 54 4.53 -4.70 -19.33
CA TRP A 54 3.48 -5.69 -19.50
C TRP A 54 2.13 -4.99 -19.53
N SER A 55 1.53 -4.93 -20.71
CA SER A 55 0.16 -4.53 -20.89
C SER A 55 -0.73 -5.70 -20.49
N LEU A 56 -1.47 -5.55 -19.39
CA LEU A 56 -2.60 -6.43 -19.14
C LEU A 56 -3.64 -6.23 -20.26
N PRO A 57 -4.47 -7.24 -20.57
CA PRO A 57 -5.64 -7.05 -21.42
C PRO A 57 -6.51 -5.90 -20.91
N MET A 58 -7.30 -5.30 -21.79
CA MET A 58 -8.22 -4.24 -21.40
C MET A 58 -9.29 -4.80 -20.45
N LEU A 59 -9.67 -4.00 -19.44
CA LEU A 59 -10.84 -4.28 -18.61
C LEU A 59 -12.08 -4.46 -19.48
N LYS A 60 -13.02 -5.30 -19.05
CA LYS A 60 -14.32 -5.47 -19.71
C LYS A 60 -15.16 -4.19 -19.59
N ILE A 61 -14.97 -3.42 -18.51
CA ILE A 61 -15.65 -2.14 -18.30
C ILE A 61 -14.61 -1.03 -18.07
N ALA A 62 -14.58 -0.07 -18.98
CA ALA A 62 -13.75 1.13 -18.86
C ALA A 62 -14.23 1.98 -17.67
N ARG A 63 -13.31 2.27 -16.75
CA ARG A 63 -13.62 2.96 -15.50
C ARG A 63 -12.44 3.81 -15.02
N THR A 64 -12.76 4.85 -14.27
CA THR A 64 -11.80 5.74 -13.59
C THR A 64 -11.92 5.57 -12.08
N ASN A 65 -10.81 5.76 -11.37
CA ASN A 65 -10.73 5.66 -9.91
C ASN A 65 -11.35 4.39 -9.29
N PRO A 66 -11.11 3.17 -9.83
CA PRO A 66 -11.55 1.96 -9.15
C PRO A 66 -10.68 1.67 -7.93
N ALA A 67 -11.24 0.98 -6.94
CA ALA A 67 -10.46 0.33 -5.92
C ALA A 67 -9.77 -0.89 -6.52
N VAL A 68 -8.44 -0.93 -6.46
CA VAL A 68 -7.62 -2.01 -7.01
C VAL A 68 -7.02 -2.80 -5.85
N GLY A 69 -6.96 -4.12 -5.99
CA GLY A 69 -6.16 -4.93 -5.10
C GLY A 69 -5.53 -6.13 -5.79
N VAL A 70 -4.42 -6.61 -5.22
CA VAL A 70 -3.61 -7.67 -5.82
C VAL A 70 -3.45 -8.79 -4.81
N VAL A 71 -3.66 -10.03 -5.26
CA VAL A 71 -3.46 -11.23 -4.46
C VAL A 71 -2.44 -12.11 -5.15
N ILE A 72 -1.39 -12.50 -4.43
CA ILE A 72 -0.38 -13.45 -4.89
C ILE A 72 -0.76 -14.81 -4.34
N LEU A 73 -0.99 -15.78 -5.23
CA LEU A 73 -1.50 -17.11 -4.88
C LEU A 73 -0.39 -18.16 -4.78
N GLY A 74 0.78 -17.91 -5.37
CA GLY A 74 1.94 -18.79 -5.29
C GLY A 74 2.76 -18.79 -6.58
N PRO A 75 3.65 -19.76 -6.77
CA PRO A 75 4.26 -20.00 -8.08
C PRO A 75 3.19 -20.43 -9.09
N ALA A 76 3.30 -19.95 -10.32
CA ALA A 76 2.42 -20.34 -11.41
C ALA A 76 2.60 -21.82 -11.74
N GLN A 77 1.54 -22.48 -12.18
CA GLN A 77 1.61 -23.89 -12.57
C GLN A 77 2.54 -24.12 -13.79
N HIS A 78 2.72 -23.09 -14.62
CA HIS A 78 3.44 -23.17 -15.90
C HIS A 78 4.56 -22.10 -15.96
N GLY A 79 5.65 -22.32 -15.23
CA GLY A 79 6.89 -21.55 -15.36
C GLY A 79 7.36 -20.86 -14.07
N PRO A 80 8.42 -20.03 -14.15
CA PRO A 80 9.00 -19.34 -12.99
C PRO A 80 8.21 -18.10 -12.54
N SER A 81 7.08 -17.80 -13.18
CA SER A 81 6.21 -16.66 -12.85
C SER A 81 5.39 -16.93 -11.58
N LEU A 82 4.88 -15.87 -10.97
CA LEU A 82 3.92 -15.97 -9.86
C LEU A 82 2.50 -16.04 -10.43
N HIS A 83 1.66 -16.88 -9.84
CA HIS A 83 0.21 -16.81 -10.02
C HIS A 83 -0.31 -15.65 -9.18
N PHE A 84 -0.91 -14.66 -9.84
CA PHE A 84 -1.53 -13.53 -9.19
C PHE A 84 -2.89 -13.22 -9.79
N ARG A 85 -3.71 -12.55 -8.98
CA ARG A 85 -4.98 -11.98 -9.40
C ARG A 85 -5.02 -10.50 -9.12
N VAL A 86 -5.55 -9.75 -10.07
CA VAL A 86 -5.83 -8.32 -9.90
C VAL A 86 -7.33 -8.13 -9.82
N TYR A 87 -7.77 -7.48 -8.76
CA TYR A 87 -9.15 -7.23 -8.42
C TYR A 87 -9.46 -5.75 -8.61
N VAL A 88 -10.54 -5.44 -9.32
CA VAL A 88 -10.94 -4.07 -9.66
C VAL A 88 -12.40 -3.89 -9.27
N ALA A 89 -12.63 -3.12 -8.22
CA ALA A 89 -13.94 -2.88 -7.61
C ALA A 89 -14.37 -1.44 -7.83
N GLY A 90 -15.65 -1.22 -8.14
CA GLY A 90 -16.18 0.13 -8.19
C GLY A 90 -15.60 0.92 -9.36
N GLY A 91 -15.48 2.23 -9.18
CA GLY A 91 -14.99 3.16 -10.20
C GLY A 91 -16.14 3.96 -10.81
N MET A 92 -15.78 4.86 -11.72
CA MET A 92 -16.74 5.66 -12.47
C MET A 92 -16.56 5.44 -13.96
N SER A 93 -17.65 5.24 -14.69
CA SER A 93 -17.67 5.18 -16.15
C SER A 93 -18.34 6.42 -16.75
N GLU A 94 -18.09 6.64 -18.03
CA GLU A 94 -18.77 7.65 -18.83
C GLU A 94 -20.24 7.23 -19.04
N ALA A 95 -21.20 8.06 -18.63
CA ALA A 95 -22.60 7.82 -18.96
C ALA A 95 -22.98 8.50 -20.27
N PRO A 96 -24.03 8.00 -20.97
CA PRO A 96 -24.52 8.58 -22.23
C PRO A 96 -24.89 10.07 -22.19
N ARG A 97 -25.09 10.65 -20.99
CA ARG A 97 -25.47 12.06 -20.76
C ARG A 97 -24.34 12.93 -20.21
N GLY A 98 -23.09 12.44 -20.23
CA GLY A 98 -21.91 13.20 -19.79
C GLY A 98 -21.75 13.35 -18.27
N ALA A 99 -22.57 12.67 -17.47
CA ALA A 99 -22.39 12.57 -16.03
C ALA A 99 -21.71 11.23 -15.70
N ALA A 100 -20.66 11.23 -14.87
CA ALA A 100 -20.02 10.00 -14.43
C ALA A 100 -21.02 9.10 -13.66
N THR A 101 -21.07 7.80 -13.98
CA THR A 101 -21.89 6.82 -13.26
C THR A 101 -21.00 5.87 -12.48
N TYR A 102 -21.37 5.56 -11.25
CA TYR A 102 -20.65 4.58 -10.44
C TYR A 102 -20.82 3.18 -11.03
N GLU A 103 -19.72 2.44 -11.13
CA GLU A 103 -19.68 1.08 -11.65
C GLU A 103 -19.87 0.08 -10.51
N PRO A 104 -21.04 -0.56 -10.35
CA PRO A 104 -21.30 -1.48 -9.24
C PRO A 104 -20.82 -2.89 -9.58
N THR A 105 -19.62 -3.01 -10.17
CA THR A 105 -19.10 -4.28 -10.68
C THR A 105 -17.70 -4.57 -10.18
N MET A 106 -17.43 -5.86 -9.98
CA MET A 106 -16.14 -6.40 -9.60
C MET A 106 -15.54 -7.17 -10.78
N GLU A 107 -14.37 -6.76 -11.26
CA GLU A 107 -13.61 -7.49 -12.26
C GLU A 107 -12.37 -8.13 -11.63
N VAL A 108 -12.02 -9.33 -12.07
CA VAL A 108 -10.77 -10.01 -11.72
C VAL A 108 -9.99 -10.35 -12.98
N TYR A 109 -8.70 -10.05 -12.98
CA TYR A 109 -7.74 -10.63 -13.91
C TYR A 109 -7.07 -11.81 -13.23
N ASP A 110 -6.99 -12.94 -13.93
CA ASP A 110 -6.21 -14.10 -13.50
C ASP A 110 -5.00 -14.26 -14.42
N SER A 111 -3.80 -14.27 -13.84
CA SER A 111 -2.55 -14.38 -14.62
C SER A 111 -2.34 -15.74 -15.26
N GLU A 112 -3.03 -16.79 -14.82
CA GLU A 112 -2.97 -18.11 -15.47
C GLU A 112 -3.84 -18.16 -16.73
N ASP A 113 -4.95 -17.43 -16.73
CA ASP A 113 -5.90 -17.40 -17.83
C ASP A 113 -5.65 -16.25 -18.81
N ASP A 114 -4.85 -15.26 -18.38
CA ASP A 114 -4.62 -13.99 -19.08
C ASP A 114 -5.92 -13.30 -19.54
N GLU A 115 -6.96 -13.36 -18.69
CA GLU A 115 -8.29 -12.84 -19.01
C GLU A 115 -8.91 -12.09 -17.82
N TRP A 116 -9.65 -11.02 -18.13
CA TRP A 116 -10.55 -10.37 -17.17
C TRP A 116 -11.89 -11.07 -17.10
N ARG A 117 -12.49 -11.15 -15.92
CA ARG A 117 -13.83 -11.70 -15.71
C ARG A 117 -14.60 -10.83 -14.72
N ILE A 118 -15.88 -10.63 -14.97
CA ILE A 118 -16.78 -10.00 -14.00
C ILE A 118 -17.17 -11.08 -12.98
N VAL A 119 -16.80 -10.90 -11.71
CA VAL A 119 -17.00 -11.90 -10.64
C VAL A 119 -18.24 -11.65 -9.81
N GLY A 120 -18.82 -10.45 -9.85
CA GLY A 120 -20.06 -10.15 -9.15
C GLY A 120 -20.33 -8.65 -9.02
N PRO A 121 -21.50 -8.30 -8.44
CA PRO A 121 -21.83 -6.92 -8.15
C PRO A 121 -21.03 -6.39 -6.95
N VAL A 122 -20.77 -5.09 -6.95
CA VAL A 122 -20.36 -4.32 -5.79
C VAL A 122 -21.61 -3.59 -5.30
N PRO A 123 -21.98 -3.68 -4.01
CA PRO A 123 -23.09 -2.88 -3.47
C PRO A 123 -22.91 -1.41 -3.82
N VAL A 124 -23.98 -0.73 -4.25
CA VAL A 124 -23.90 0.63 -4.80
C VAL A 124 -23.29 1.60 -3.79
N GLU A 125 -23.67 1.44 -2.52
CA GLU A 125 -23.10 2.18 -1.39
C GLU A 125 -21.59 1.99 -1.25
N PHE A 126 -21.04 0.83 -1.64
CA PHE A 126 -19.60 0.56 -1.60
C PHE A 126 -18.90 1.11 -2.84
N ALA A 127 -19.51 0.97 -4.02
CA ALA A 127 -18.97 1.52 -5.27
C ALA A 127 -18.70 3.04 -5.14
N VAL A 128 -19.64 3.78 -4.56
CA VAL A 128 -19.52 5.23 -4.29
C VAL A 128 -18.38 5.54 -3.31
N ARG A 129 -18.21 4.74 -2.26
CA ARG A 129 -17.26 5.02 -1.18
C ARG A 129 -15.83 4.57 -1.49
N LEU A 130 -15.67 3.70 -2.49
CA LEU A 130 -14.39 3.23 -3.00
C LEU A 130 -13.83 4.12 -4.12
N THR A 131 -14.66 4.94 -4.76
CA THR A 131 -14.26 5.84 -5.88
C THR A 131 -13.60 7.14 -5.47
N VAL A 132 -13.64 7.47 -4.18
CA VAL A 132 -13.11 8.75 -3.69
C VAL A 132 -11.65 8.53 -3.26
N TRP A 133 -10.79 9.50 -3.59
CA TRP A 133 -9.32 9.57 -3.54
C TRP A 133 -8.56 9.05 -2.30
N THR A 134 -8.82 7.83 -1.80
CA THR A 134 -7.89 7.14 -0.91
C THR A 134 -6.71 6.61 -1.72
N PRO A 135 -5.49 6.58 -1.14
CA PRO A 135 -4.42 5.79 -1.74
C PRO A 135 -4.94 4.35 -1.93
N ASN A 136 -4.78 3.81 -3.14
CA ASN A 136 -5.28 2.51 -3.61
C ASN A 136 -4.60 1.32 -2.91
N GLU A 137 -4.55 1.34 -1.59
CA GLU A 137 -3.87 0.37 -0.76
C GLU A 137 -4.89 -0.69 -0.31
N SER A 138 -4.98 -1.77 -1.09
CA SER A 138 -5.68 -2.97 -0.66
C SER A 138 -4.80 -3.79 0.27
N VAL A 139 -5.41 -4.47 1.25
CA VAL A 139 -4.73 -5.50 2.05
C VAL A 139 -5.44 -6.83 1.87
N TYR A 140 -4.70 -7.84 1.44
CA TYR A 140 -5.18 -9.22 1.42
C TYR A 140 -4.89 -9.90 2.76
N SER A 141 -5.90 -10.54 3.36
CA SER A 141 -5.71 -11.37 4.55
C SER A 141 -6.71 -12.52 4.63
N LYS A 142 -6.21 -13.75 4.82
CA LYS A 142 -7.01 -14.97 5.03
C LYS A 142 -8.16 -15.16 4.01
N GLY A 143 -7.92 -14.88 2.73
CA GLY A 143 -8.94 -15.05 1.68
C GLY A 143 -9.85 -13.84 1.45
N VAL A 144 -9.66 -12.76 2.20
CA VAL A 144 -10.46 -11.53 2.09
C VAL A 144 -9.56 -10.38 1.64
N LEU A 145 -10.04 -9.58 0.70
CA LEU A 145 -9.38 -8.38 0.22
C LEU A 145 -10.04 -7.15 0.84
N TYR A 146 -9.26 -6.29 1.49
CA TYR A 146 -9.76 -5.16 2.26
C TYR A 146 -9.33 -3.83 1.67
N TRP A 147 -10.24 -2.85 1.66
CA TRP A 147 -9.99 -1.46 1.30
C TRP A 147 -10.51 -0.53 2.37
N MET A 148 -9.84 0.61 2.55
CA MET A 148 -10.34 1.70 3.38
C MET A 148 -11.16 2.67 2.51
N THR A 149 -12.36 3.03 2.96
CA THR A 149 -13.14 4.07 2.30
C THR A 149 -12.53 5.45 2.55
N SER A 150 -12.75 6.38 1.64
CA SER A 150 -12.16 7.73 1.71
C SER A 150 -13.03 8.78 2.40
N ALA A 151 -14.32 8.51 2.63
CA ALA A 151 -15.18 9.42 3.39
C ALA A 151 -14.81 9.40 4.88
N ARG A 152 -14.70 10.56 5.54
CA ARG A 152 -14.70 10.64 7.00
C ARG A 152 -16.12 10.45 7.54
N ALA A 153 -16.37 9.67 8.59
CA ALA A 153 -15.51 8.67 9.22
C ALA A 153 -15.42 7.42 8.32
N TYR A 154 -14.20 6.93 8.06
CA TYR A 154 -14.02 5.81 7.13
C TYR A 154 -14.47 4.48 7.75
N SER A 155 -14.83 3.54 6.89
CA SER A 155 -14.95 2.13 7.25
C SER A 155 -14.05 1.29 6.35
N ILE A 156 -13.99 -0.01 6.63
CA ILE A 156 -13.18 -0.95 5.87
C ILE A 156 -14.12 -1.89 5.13
N MET A 157 -13.97 -1.94 3.81
CA MET A 157 -14.74 -2.82 2.93
C MET A 157 -13.93 -4.08 2.69
N GLY A 158 -14.49 -5.24 3.03
CA GLY A 158 -13.91 -6.55 2.77
C GLY A 158 -14.66 -7.29 1.66
N PHE A 159 -13.92 -7.90 0.75
CA PHE A 159 -14.43 -8.82 -0.26
C PHE A 159 -13.88 -10.22 -0.02
N GLU A 160 -14.76 -11.15 0.35
CA GLU A 160 -14.42 -12.55 0.56
C GLU A 160 -14.36 -13.28 -0.79
N ILE A 161 -13.14 -13.63 -1.23
CA ILE A 161 -12.88 -14.12 -2.59
C ILE A 161 -13.57 -15.45 -2.91
N ARG A 162 -13.71 -16.33 -1.91
CA ARG A 162 -14.31 -17.66 -2.13
C ARG A 162 -15.82 -17.60 -2.34
N SER A 163 -16.49 -16.71 -1.62
CA SER A 163 -17.95 -16.60 -1.61
C SER A 163 -18.47 -15.46 -2.49
N ASN A 164 -17.56 -14.60 -2.99
CA ASN A 164 -17.87 -13.35 -3.67
C ASN A 164 -18.78 -12.43 -2.85
N LYS A 165 -18.67 -12.47 -1.51
CA LYS A 165 -19.47 -11.64 -0.61
C LYS A 165 -18.70 -10.41 -0.17
N TRP A 166 -19.44 -9.32 -0.06
CA TRP A 166 -18.96 -8.07 0.50
C TRP A 166 -19.37 -7.95 1.96
N GLN A 167 -18.51 -7.33 2.75
CA GLN A 167 -18.76 -7.00 4.15
C GLN A 167 -18.19 -5.63 4.49
N GLU A 168 -18.89 -4.87 5.32
CA GLU A 168 -18.38 -3.65 5.92
C GLU A 168 -17.89 -3.93 7.34
N LEU A 169 -16.73 -3.40 7.69
CA LEU A 169 -16.15 -3.42 9.03
C LEU A 169 -16.11 -1.99 9.57
N SER A 170 -16.86 -1.77 10.66
CA SER A 170 -16.83 -0.49 11.38
C SER A 170 -15.51 -0.30 12.11
N VAL A 171 -15.03 0.93 12.14
CA VAL A 171 -13.80 1.34 12.82
C VAL A 171 -14.19 2.38 13.87
N HIS A 172 -14.39 1.93 15.12
CA HIS A 172 -14.98 2.74 16.20
C HIS A 172 -14.21 4.01 16.56
N MET A 173 -12.96 4.13 16.12
CA MET A 173 -12.06 5.26 16.35
C MET A 173 -11.83 6.12 15.09
N ALA A 174 -12.46 5.80 13.94
CA ALA A 174 -12.14 6.42 12.66
C ALA A 174 -12.35 7.94 12.62
N ASP A 175 -13.33 8.44 13.35
CA ASP A 175 -13.64 9.87 13.49
C ASP A 175 -12.52 10.67 14.18
N LYS A 176 -11.73 10.01 15.04
CA LYS A 176 -10.65 10.63 15.81
C LYS A 176 -9.29 10.58 15.11
N LEU A 177 -9.18 9.81 14.02
CA LEU A 177 -7.91 9.58 13.35
C LEU A 177 -7.60 10.65 12.31
N GLU A 178 -6.44 11.28 12.46
CA GLU A 178 -5.91 12.24 11.50
C GLU A 178 -5.29 11.54 10.28
N PHE A 179 -4.70 10.37 10.50
CA PHE A 179 -4.21 9.47 9.45
C PHE A 179 -4.58 8.03 9.79
N ALA A 180 -4.70 7.20 8.77
CA ALA A 180 -4.92 5.77 8.91
C ALA A 180 -4.36 5.01 7.69
N THR A 181 -3.85 3.80 7.92
CA THR A 181 -3.50 2.85 6.86
C THR A 181 -3.86 1.43 7.29
N LEU A 182 -4.15 0.59 6.31
CA LEU A 182 -4.30 -0.84 6.52
C LEU A 182 -2.96 -1.54 6.31
N ALA A 183 -2.71 -2.53 7.16
CA ALA A 183 -1.65 -3.49 7.02
C ALA A 183 -2.23 -4.87 7.30
N GLN A 184 -1.44 -5.92 7.04
CA GLN A 184 -1.65 -7.21 7.67
C GLN A 184 -0.42 -7.49 8.54
N LEU A 185 -0.58 -8.19 9.64
CA LEU A 185 0.54 -8.65 10.45
C LEU A 185 0.21 -10.04 10.94
N ASN A 186 1.14 -10.98 10.77
CA ASN A 186 0.96 -12.37 11.18
C ASN A 186 -0.37 -12.96 10.66
N GLY A 187 -0.74 -12.62 9.42
CA GLY A 187 -1.99 -13.04 8.77
C GLY A 187 -3.27 -12.42 9.34
N ARG A 188 -3.18 -11.41 10.20
CA ARG A 188 -4.34 -10.65 10.72
C ARG A 188 -4.40 -9.27 10.10
N LEU A 189 -5.61 -8.73 9.94
CA LEU A 189 -5.80 -7.37 9.45
C LEU A 189 -5.45 -6.38 10.56
N THR A 190 -4.66 -5.37 10.22
CA THR A 190 -4.11 -4.39 11.16
C THR A 190 -4.42 -2.99 10.64
N LEU A 191 -4.77 -2.08 11.55
CA LEU A 191 -4.97 -0.67 11.29
C LEU A 191 -3.89 0.10 12.05
N VAL A 192 -3.22 1.03 11.38
CA VAL A 192 -2.28 1.95 12.00
C VAL A 192 -2.80 3.35 11.81
N GLY A 193 -2.84 4.15 12.86
CA GLY A 193 -3.34 5.52 12.78
C GLY A 193 -2.94 6.37 13.98
N GLY A 194 -3.13 7.67 13.86
CA GLY A 194 -2.79 8.64 14.90
C GLY A 194 -3.88 9.67 15.08
N THR A 195 -4.15 10.01 16.33
CA THR A 195 -5.16 11.00 16.71
C THR A 195 -4.54 12.39 16.84
N SER A 196 -5.36 13.43 16.68
CA SER A 196 -4.91 14.81 16.90
C SER A 196 -4.35 15.00 18.31
N GLY A 197 -3.12 15.50 18.42
CA GLY A 197 -2.45 15.69 19.71
C GLY A 197 -2.16 14.42 20.52
N GLY A 198 -2.40 13.22 19.96
CA GLY A 198 -2.14 11.94 20.61
C GLY A 198 -1.11 11.08 19.87
N ASP A 199 -0.86 9.89 20.41
CA ASP A 199 0.11 8.94 19.88
C ASP A 199 -0.42 8.15 18.68
N ALA A 200 0.50 7.69 17.82
CA ALA A 200 0.16 6.66 16.85
C ALA A 200 -0.13 5.35 17.57
N CYS A 201 -1.14 4.63 17.12
CA CYS A 201 -1.54 3.35 17.70
C CYS A 201 -1.68 2.31 16.60
N VAL A 202 -1.55 1.05 17.02
CA VAL A 202 -1.75 -0.12 16.18
C VAL A 202 -2.94 -0.91 16.74
N TRP A 203 -3.91 -1.18 15.87
CA TRP A 203 -5.05 -2.02 16.18
C TRP A 203 -5.05 -3.25 15.28
N GLU A 204 -5.52 -4.37 15.81
CA GLU A 204 -5.69 -5.61 15.07
C GLU A 204 -7.15 -6.02 15.11
N LEU A 205 -7.66 -6.53 14.00
CA LEU A 205 -8.99 -7.10 13.93
C LEU A 205 -8.99 -8.48 14.59
N ASP A 206 -9.82 -8.64 15.61
CA ASP A 206 -10.02 -9.92 16.27
C ASP A 206 -10.99 -10.84 15.51
N GLU A 207 -11.24 -12.03 16.05
CA GLU A 207 -12.11 -13.04 15.45
C GLU A 207 -13.60 -12.69 15.54
N ARG A 208 -13.97 -11.70 16.35
CA ARG A 208 -15.33 -11.18 16.49
C ARG A 208 -15.55 -9.93 15.64
N HIS A 209 -14.62 -9.64 14.71
CA HIS A 209 -14.62 -8.43 13.89
C HIS A 209 -14.56 -7.12 14.70
N ALA A 210 -13.96 -7.16 15.89
CA ALA A 210 -13.71 -6.00 16.72
C ALA A 210 -12.23 -5.55 16.62
N TRP A 211 -12.01 -4.24 16.58
CA TRP A 211 -10.68 -3.65 16.57
C TRP A 211 -10.11 -3.60 17.99
N CYS A 212 -9.05 -4.36 18.26
CA CYS A 212 -8.37 -4.38 19.54
C CYS A 212 -7.08 -3.57 19.46
N LEU A 213 -6.86 -2.66 20.43
CA LEU A 213 -5.59 -1.96 20.56
C LEU A 213 -4.49 -2.97 20.90
N LYS A 214 -3.45 -3.02 20.08
CA LYS A 214 -2.27 -3.87 20.31
C LYS A 214 -1.11 -3.09 20.90
N GLU A 215 -0.87 -1.90 20.39
CA GLU A 215 0.27 -1.11 20.81
C GLU A 215 0.03 0.39 20.64
N LYS A 216 0.62 1.18 21.53
CA LYS A 216 0.75 2.62 21.40
C LYS A 216 2.20 2.98 21.18
N MET A 217 2.46 3.83 20.20
CA MET A 217 3.81 4.33 19.99
C MET A 217 4.24 5.19 21.19
N PRO A 218 5.46 4.98 21.74
CA PRO A 218 5.97 5.81 22.82
C PRO A 218 5.97 7.30 22.48
N VAL A 219 5.63 8.13 23.47
CA VAL A 219 5.47 9.59 23.31
C VAL A 219 6.75 10.26 22.81
N GLU A 220 7.93 9.73 23.15
CA GLU A 220 9.21 10.23 22.68
C GLU A 220 9.35 10.07 21.17
N LEU A 221 8.87 8.95 20.62
CA LEU A 221 8.89 8.69 19.18
C LEU A 221 7.81 9.51 18.47
N THR A 222 6.63 9.68 19.09
CA THR A 222 5.60 10.60 18.59
C THR A 222 6.16 12.01 18.43
N ARG A 223 6.82 12.53 19.47
CA ARG A 223 7.42 13.87 19.44
C ARG A 223 8.52 13.98 18.38
N ARG A 224 9.33 12.92 18.19
CA ARG A 224 10.36 12.88 17.14
C ARG A 224 9.75 12.87 15.74
N ILE A 225 8.77 12.00 15.47
CA ILE A 225 8.06 11.96 14.19
C ILE A 225 7.42 13.30 13.93
N LEU A 226 6.70 13.87 14.90
CA LEU A 226 5.94 15.10 14.73
C LEU A 226 6.81 16.36 14.74
N GLY A 227 8.04 16.31 15.23
CA GLY A 227 9.00 17.42 15.17
C GLY A 227 8.44 18.74 15.73
N GLY A 228 7.61 18.66 16.78
CA GLY A 228 6.94 19.81 17.40
C GLY A 228 5.63 20.27 16.73
N LYS A 229 5.18 19.62 15.64
CA LYS A 229 3.85 19.85 15.06
C LYS A 229 2.79 19.04 15.82
N ALA A 230 1.54 19.52 15.83
CA ALA A 230 0.43 18.81 16.49
C ALA A 230 -0.28 17.78 15.59
N SER A 231 0.05 17.72 14.30
CA SER A 231 -0.71 16.94 13.31
C SER A 231 0.08 15.86 12.59
N TRP A 232 -0.59 14.73 12.40
CA TRP A 232 -0.15 13.56 11.65
C TRP A 232 -0.40 13.64 10.14
N ALA A 233 -1.01 14.71 9.61
CA ALA A 233 -1.48 14.80 8.22
C ALA A 233 -0.43 14.51 7.12
N THR A 234 0.86 14.60 7.45
CA THR A 234 1.98 14.34 6.51
C THR A 234 2.70 13.02 6.78
N THR A 235 2.18 12.22 7.71
CA THR A 235 2.76 10.93 8.09
C THR A 235 2.36 9.89 7.07
N LYS A 236 3.36 9.15 6.62
CA LYS A 236 3.24 7.99 5.75
C LYS A 236 3.50 6.76 6.61
N CYS A 237 2.79 5.69 6.28
CA CYS A 237 2.98 4.40 6.90
C CYS A 237 3.26 3.38 5.81
N VAL A 238 4.33 2.61 5.99
CA VAL A 238 4.73 1.56 5.06
C VAL A 238 4.92 0.28 5.84
N ARG A 239 4.50 -0.82 5.25
CA ARG A 239 4.60 -2.16 5.82
C ARG A 239 5.64 -2.98 5.05
N GLY A 240 6.42 -3.77 5.79
CA GLY A 240 7.22 -4.89 5.28
C GLY A 240 6.89 -6.18 6.04
N ASP A 241 7.49 -7.29 5.64
CA ASP A 241 7.38 -8.55 6.36
C ASP A 241 7.92 -8.36 7.79
N GLY A 242 7.02 -8.51 8.77
CA GLY A 242 7.34 -8.41 10.18
C GLY A 242 7.63 -6.99 10.70
N ALA A 243 7.31 -5.92 9.95
CA ALA A 243 7.54 -4.55 10.41
C ALA A 243 6.58 -3.50 9.82
N ILE A 244 6.30 -2.48 10.63
CA ILE A 244 5.57 -1.26 10.26
C ILE A 244 6.50 -0.07 10.45
N CYS A 245 6.51 0.85 9.49
CA CYS A 245 7.36 2.04 9.49
C CYS A 245 6.51 3.31 9.33
N LEU A 246 6.65 4.23 10.28
CA LEU A 246 6.06 5.56 10.24
C LEU A 246 7.13 6.62 9.97
N TYR A 247 6.89 7.47 8.98
CA TYR A 247 7.81 8.54 8.61
C TYR A 247 7.07 9.71 7.95
N ARG A 248 7.70 10.88 7.88
CA ARG A 248 7.20 12.03 7.10
C ARG A 248 8.04 12.28 5.86
N ASP A 249 9.34 12.30 6.08
CA ASP A 249 10.38 12.35 5.08
C ASP A 249 11.57 11.51 5.58
N LEU A 250 12.35 10.92 4.66
CA LEU A 250 13.46 10.04 5.04
C LEU A 250 14.63 10.78 5.71
N ALA A 251 14.71 12.11 5.57
CA ALA A 251 15.78 12.89 6.19
C ALA A 251 15.53 13.14 7.69
N SER A 252 14.26 13.23 8.09
CA SER A 252 13.83 13.37 9.49
C SER A 252 13.94 12.08 10.31
N GLY A 253 14.10 10.93 9.66
CA GLY A 253 14.09 9.62 10.31
C GLY A 253 12.71 8.98 10.35
N MET A 254 12.63 7.81 10.97
CA MET A 254 11.42 6.99 11.00
C MET A 254 11.30 6.24 12.32
N ALA A 255 10.06 6.06 12.80
CA ALA A 255 9.78 5.08 13.84
C ALA A 255 9.37 3.78 13.20
N VAL A 256 9.96 2.68 13.67
CA VAL A 256 9.69 1.36 13.14
C VAL A 256 9.25 0.47 14.29
N TRP A 257 8.17 -0.26 14.06
CA TRP A 257 7.65 -1.28 14.97
C TRP A 257 7.84 -2.64 14.33
N ARG A 258 8.58 -3.53 14.98
CA ARG A 258 8.88 -4.86 14.43
C ARG A 258 9.04 -5.91 15.50
N GLU A 259 9.00 -7.16 15.08
CA GLU A 259 9.35 -8.30 15.93
C GLU A 259 10.86 -8.33 16.26
N VAL A 260 11.20 -8.56 17.53
CA VAL A 260 12.55 -8.62 18.07
C VAL A 260 12.78 -9.96 18.77
N GLY A 261 13.84 -10.67 18.37
CA GLY A 261 14.20 -11.98 18.92
C GLY A 261 13.35 -13.12 18.36
N GLU A 262 13.26 -14.23 19.10
CA GLU A 262 12.62 -15.48 18.64
C GLU A 262 11.22 -15.73 19.24
N ARG A 263 10.60 -14.73 19.90
CA ARG A 263 9.42 -14.96 20.76
C ARG A 263 8.19 -14.10 20.46
N GLY A 264 8.01 -13.56 19.24
CA GLY A 264 6.82 -12.76 18.96
C GLY A 264 6.76 -11.45 19.74
N ARG A 265 7.89 -10.98 20.29
CA ARG A 265 7.96 -9.70 21.02
C ARG A 265 8.12 -8.59 20.01
N TRP A 266 7.24 -7.59 20.06
CA TRP A 266 7.32 -6.43 19.17
C TRP A 266 7.83 -5.21 19.93
N GLU A 267 8.68 -4.42 19.27
CA GLU A 267 9.21 -3.20 19.86
C GLU A 267 9.27 -2.06 18.86
N TRP A 268 9.04 -0.85 19.38
CA TRP A 268 9.30 0.38 18.66
C TRP A 268 10.76 0.78 18.77
N PHE A 269 11.34 1.20 17.65
CA PHE A 269 12.68 1.75 17.60
C PHE A 269 12.76 2.89 16.61
N TRP A 270 13.71 3.79 16.87
CA TRP A 270 13.98 4.92 16.00
C TRP A 270 15.10 4.57 15.01
N VAL A 271 14.90 4.92 13.75
CA VAL A 271 15.95 4.88 12.74
C VAL A 271 16.22 6.31 12.30
N GLU A 272 17.46 6.75 12.52
CA GLU A 272 17.88 8.09 12.14
C GLU A 272 17.80 8.30 10.63
N GLY A 273 17.34 9.49 10.25
CA GLY A 273 17.23 9.87 8.85
C GLY A 273 18.59 10.04 8.19
N CYS A 274 18.61 9.95 6.86
CA CYS A 274 19.84 10.12 6.08
C CYS A 274 19.91 11.55 5.50
N CYS A 275 20.38 12.50 6.32
CA CYS A 275 20.55 13.90 5.90
C CYS A 275 21.99 14.25 5.47
N SER A 276 22.93 13.30 5.51
CA SER A 276 24.30 13.51 5.04
C SER A 276 24.89 12.28 4.34
N ILE A 277 25.62 12.53 3.25
CA ILE A 277 26.42 11.53 2.54
C ILE A 277 27.86 12.03 2.55
N LYS A 278 28.79 11.25 3.13
CA LYS A 278 30.22 11.62 3.28
C LYS A 278 30.42 12.99 3.95
N GLY A 279 29.65 13.31 4.99
CA GLY A 279 29.75 14.57 5.74
C GLY A 279 29.15 15.79 5.05
N LYS A 280 28.65 15.67 3.81
CA LYS A 280 27.93 16.76 3.13
C LYS A 280 26.43 16.66 3.39
N ARG A 281 25.82 17.76 3.85
CA ARG A 281 24.38 17.88 4.07
C ARG A 281 23.65 17.73 2.73
N VAL A 282 22.78 16.73 2.64
CA VAL A 282 21.93 16.52 1.48
C VAL A 282 20.69 17.39 1.67
N GLN A 283 20.38 18.27 0.71
CA GLN A 283 19.15 19.03 0.75
C GLN A 283 17.96 18.07 0.81
N ASN A 284 17.03 18.34 1.74
CA ASN A 284 15.81 17.57 1.89
C ASN A 284 14.92 17.86 0.68
N LEU A 285 15.12 17.09 -0.41
CA LEU A 285 14.22 17.13 -1.54
C LEU A 285 12.93 16.47 -1.05
N PRO A 286 11.79 17.18 -1.03
CA PRO A 286 10.53 16.53 -0.72
C PRO A 286 10.41 15.34 -1.65
N ILE A 287 10.18 14.17 -1.07
CA ILE A 287 10.00 12.93 -1.81
C ILE A 287 8.72 13.08 -2.62
N LYS A 288 8.85 13.63 -3.82
CA LYS A 288 7.91 13.48 -4.93
C LYS A 288 8.14 12.10 -5.52
N GLY A 289 7.95 11.08 -4.69
CA GLY A 289 7.81 9.73 -5.18
C GLY A 289 6.55 9.72 -6.03
N VAL A 290 6.71 9.47 -7.34
CA VAL A 290 5.57 9.02 -8.14
C VAL A 290 5.38 7.59 -7.71
N LEU A 291 4.34 7.38 -6.91
CA LEU A 291 3.89 6.03 -6.61
C LEU A 291 3.35 5.49 -7.94
N ILE A 292 4.15 4.68 -8.63
CA ILE A 292 3.63 3.83 -9.70
C ILE A 292 2.89 2.71 -8.95
N HIS A 293 1.72 3.05 -8.40
CA HIS A 293 0.71 2.05 -8.15
C HIS A 293 0.49 1.34 -9.50
N PRO A 294 0.23 0.02 -9.53
CA PRO A 294 -0.42 -0.55 -10.70
C PRO A 294 -1.71 0.25 -10.94
N ASN A 295 -1.62 1.21 -11.86
CA ASN A 295 -2.70 2.05 -12.28
C ASN A 295 -3.10 1.53 -13.65
N LEU A 296 -4.35 1.11 -13.78
CA LEU A 296 -4.93 0.74 -15.05
C LEU A 296 -5.22 2.03 -15.82
N ALA A 297 -4.16 2.72 -16.24
CA ALA A 297 -4.27 3.86 -17.13
C ALA A 297 -4.34 3.33 -18.57
N PRO A 298 -5.36 3.67 -19.36
CA PRO A 298 -5.37 3.34 -20.79
C PRO A 298 -4.15 4.01 -21.45
N SER A 299 -3.24 3.20 -22.00
CA SER A 299 -2.11 3.74 -22.75
C SER A 299 -2.58 4.14 -24.15
N CYS A 300 -2.78 5.43 -24.42
CA CYS A 300 -2.98 5.96 -25.78
C CYS A 300 -1.69 5.94 -26.63
N ALA A 301 -0.71 5.12 -26.30
CA ALA A 301 0.52 5.00 -27.07
C ALA A 301 0.36 3.87 -28.09
N PHE A 302 0.43 4.24 -29.37
CA PHE A 302 0.48 3.39 -30.58
C PHE A 302 -0.86 3.08 -31.28
N SER A 303 -1.49 4.11 -31.82
CA SER A 303 -2.10 4.03 -33.16
C SER A 303 -1.28 4.86 -34.15
N LYS A 304 -0.22 4.27 -34.72
CA LYS A 304 0.21 4.68 -36.06
C LYS A 304 -0.41 3.69 -37.04
N GLN A 305 -1.48 4.14 -37.69
CA GLN A 305 -2.01 3.51 -38.89
C GLN A 305 -0.86 3.31 -39.89
N ARG A 306 -0.78 2.09 -40.44
CA ARG A 306 -0.38 1.88 -41.83
C ARG A 306 -1.60 1.37 -42.55
#